data_AF-A0A9P1IDF1-F1
#
_entry.id   AF-A0A9P1IDF1-F1
#
_cell.length_a   1.000
_cell.length_b   1.000
_cell.length_c   1.000
_cell.angle_alpha   90.00
_cell.angle_beta   90.00
_cell.angle_gamma   90.00
#
_symmetry.space_group_name_H-M   'P 1'
#
loop_
_entity.id
_entity.type
_entity.pdbx_description
1 polymer ?
#
loop_
_entity_poly.entity_id
_entity_poly.type
_entity_poly.pdbx_seq_one_letter_code
_entity_poly.pdbx_strand_id
1 'polypeptide(L)'
;MSFDKMKSMPDALKPLILLLTFLQIIFMASPGLRGFGWFICLTSILEFLAAIGIFLGFFFGVSFFATTTYSLLELGVSAAFCVCSALNTVYYFVNIFYLFNFWFLLATAASVLLVLAYGLQTLVNWSARGIQTRSTNQATAQPPPPPPGGAFPAGVNPA
;
A
#
# COMPACT_ATOMS: atom_id res chain seq x y z
N MET A 1 3.79 0.27 -21.68
CA MET A 1 2.66 -0.28 -20.91
C MET A 1 1.80 0.90 -20.45
N SER A 2 0.53 0.95 -20.83
CA SER A 2 -0.37 2.07 -20.51
C SER A 2 -0.52 2.26 -18.99
N PHE A 3 -0.69 3.51 -18.54
CA PHE A 3 -0.93 3.93 -17.15
C PHE A 3 -2.11 3.16 -16.51
N ASP A 4 -3.08 2.71 -17.32
CA ASP A 4 -4.20 1.87 -16.87
C ASP A 4 -3.77 0.49 -16.35
N LYS A 5 -2.68 -0.09 -16.88
CA LYS A 5 -2.10 -1.35 -16.35
C LYS A 5 -1.34 -1.15 -15.04
N MET A 6 -0.91 0.07 -14.72
CA MET A 6 -0.30 0.37 -13.41
C MET A 6 -1.37 0.43 -12.31
N LYS A 7 -2.62 0.75 -12.66
CA LYS A 7 -3.74 0.79 -11.73
C LYS A 7 -4.22 -0.59 -11.27
N SER A 8 -3.92 -1.65 -12.05
CA SER A 8 -4.13 -3.06 -11.70
C SER A 8 -2.96 -3.70 -10.92
N MET A 9 -1.89 -2.96 -10.62
CA MET A 9 -0.80 -3.48 -9.76
C MET A 9 -1.18 -3.86 -8.32
N PRO A 10 -2.25 -3.34 -7.67
CA PRO A 10 -2.62 -3.76 -6.32
C PRO A 10 -2.86 -5.26 -6.17
N ASP A 11 -3.30 -5.93 -7.23
CA ASP A 11 -3.59 -7.38 -7.21
C ASP A 11 -2.32 -8.23 -7.25
N ALA A 12 -1.26 -7.77 -7.93
CA ALA A 12 0.04 -8.46 -7.95
C ALA A 12 0.89 -8.17 -6.71
N LEU A 13 0.61 -7.05 -6.02
CA LEU A 13 1.41 -6.62 -4.87
C LEU A 13 1.13 -7.44 -3.60
N LYS A 14 -0.11 -7.87 -3.39
CA LYS A 14 -0.52 -8.71 -2.24
C LYS A 14 0.22 -10.05 -2.18
N PRO A 15 0.27 -10.86 -3.26
CA PRO A 15 1.04 -12.12 -3.24
C PRO A 15 2.55 -11.86 -3.15
N LEU A 16 3.05 -10.75 -3.69
CA LEU A 16 4.46 -10.36 -3.57
C LEU A 16 4.83 -10.03 -2.12
N ILE A 17 4.00 -9.26 -1.41
CA ILE A 17 4.20 -8.95 0.02
C ILE A 17 4.16 -10.24 0.85
N LEU A 18 3.25 -11.16 0.56
CA LEU A 18 3.20 -12.46 1.24
C LEU A 18 4.48 -13.27 1.01
N LEU A 19 4.97 -13.33 -0.23
CA LEU A 19 6.21 -14.03 -0.56
C LEU A 19 7.41 -13.38 0.14
N LEU A 20 7.50 -12.05 0.10
CA LEU A 20 8.59 -11.29 0.72
C LEU A 20 8.61 -11.44 2.25
N THR A 21 7.46 -11.36 2.91
CA THR A 21 7.35 -11.57 4.36
C THR A 21 7.66 -13.00 4.76
N PHE A 22 7.25 -13.99 3.97
CA PHE A 22 7.63 -15.39 4.17
C PHE A 22 9.15 -15.59 4.06
N LEU A 23 9.75 -15.01 3.02
CA LEU A 23 11.17 -15.10 2.75
C LEU A 23 12.00 -14.40 3.85
N GLN A 24 11.52 -13.25 4.33
CA GLN A 24 12.08 -12.52 5.47
C GLN A 24 12.14 -13.41 6.73
N ILE A 25 11.06 -14.13 7.04
CA ILE A 25 11.01 -15.05 8.20
C ILE A 25 12.02 -16.19 8.05
N ILE A 26 12.15 -16.78 6.86
CA ILE A 26 13.13 -17.85 6.61
C ILE A 26 14.56 -17.35 6.84
N PHE A 27 14.89 -16.18 6.29
CA PHE A 27 16.22 -15.60 6.48
C PHE A 27 16.46 -15.21 7.93
N MET A 28 15.40 -14.79 8.63
CA MET A 28 15.47 -14.48 10.05
C MET A 28 15.68 -15.72 10.94
N ALA A 29 15.06 -16.85 10.59
CA ALA A 29 15.18 -18.11 11.32
C ALA A 29 16.50 -18.86 11.05
N SER A 30 17.31 -18.38 10.09
CA SER A 30 18.54 -19.03 9.68
C SER A 30 19.65 -18.94 10.76
N PRO A 31 20.61 -19.90 10.78
CA PRO A 31 21.62 -20.00 11.82
C PRO A 31 22.65 -18.87 11.67
N GLY A 32 22.40 -17.74 12.33
CA GLY A 32 23.24 -16.55 12.23
C GLY A 32 22.74 -15.38 13.06
N LEU A 33 21.42 -15.29 13.28
CA LEU A 33 20.77 -14.30 14.13
C LEU A 33 20.84 -14.70 15.61
N ARG A 34 22.04 -14.67 16.19
CA ARG A 34 22.22 -14.77 17.65
C ARG A 34 21.88 -13.46 18.39
N GLY A 35 21.59 -12.38 17.67
CA GLY A 35 21.05 -11.14 18.21
C GLY A 35 19.52 -11.11 18.12
N PHE A 36 18.86 -11.65 19.12
CA PHE A 36 17.39 -11.71 19.20
C PHE A 36 16.82 -10.31 19.47
N GLY A 37 16.70 -9.48 18.43
CA GLY A 37 15.93 -8.24 18.50
C GLY A 37 14.44 -8.58 18.60
N TRP A 38 13.90 -8.63 19.82
CA TRP A 38 12.50 -8.99 20.09
C TRP A 38 11.51 -8.20 19.21
N PHE A 39 11.82 -6.93 18.95
CA PHE A 39 11.04 -6.04 18.11
C PHE A 39 10.97 -6.50 16.64
N ILE A 40 12.09 -6.96 16.08
CA ILE A 40 12.18 -7.39 14.67
C ILE A 40 11.44 -8.71 14.48
N CYS A 41 11.57 -9.59 15.46
CA CYS A 41 10.89 -10.89 15.45
C CYS A 41 9.38 -10.68 15.52
N LEU A 42 8.95 -9.83 16.45
CA LEU A 42 7.53 -9.49 16.63
C LEU A 42 6.95 -8.79 15.40
N THR A 43 7.64 -7.80 14.84
CA THR A 43 7.17 -7.08 13.65
C THR A 43 7.07 -7.98 12.42
N SER A 44 8.07 -8.84 12.18
CA SER A 44 8.07 -9.77 11.04
C SER A 44 6.96 -10.83 11.15
N ILE A 45 6.70 -11.34 12.35
CA ILE A 45 5.58 -12.28 12.59
C ILE A 45 4.24 -11.60 12.37
N LEU A 46 4.06 -10.37 12.87
CA LEU A 46 2.82 -9.61 12.67
C LEU A 46 2.59 -9.25 11.19
N GLU A 47 3.64 -8.85 10.47
CA GLU A 47 3.59 -8.59 9.03
C GLU A 47 3.14 -9.82 8.25
N PHE A 48 3.69 -11.00 8.58
CA PHE A 48 3.31 -12.25 7.94
C PHE A 48 1.87 -12.68 8.24
N LEU A 49 1.43 -12.59 9.51
CA LEU A 49 0.04 -12.89 9.88
C LEU A 49 -0.95 -11.95 9.19
N ALA A 50 -0.62 -10.66 9.11
CA ALA A 50 -1.45 -9.68 8.41
C ALA A 50 -1.48 -9.95 6.89
N ALA A 51 -0.34 -10.28 6.29
CA ALA A 51 -0.24 -10.63 4.87
C ALA A 51 -1.09 -11.87 4.52
N ILE A 52 -1.02 -12.92 5.36
CA ILE A 52 -1.87 -14.12 5.22
C ILE A 52 -3.35 -13.74 5.36
N GLY A 53 -3.71 -12.99 6.39
CA GLY A 53 -5.10 -12.62 6.66
C GLY A 53 -5.72 -11.82 5.51
N ILE A 54 -4.97 -10.86 4.96
CA ILE A 54 -5.41 -10.07 3.80
C ILE A 54 -5.51 -10.97 2.55
N PHE A 55 -4.52 -11.81 2.29
CA PHE A 55 -4.53 -12.71 1.13
C PHE A 55 -5.71 -13.70 1.18
N LEU A 56 -5.94 -14.35 2.31
CA LEU A 56 -7.06 -15.27 2.51
C LEU A 56 -8.40 -14.54 2.43
N GLY A 57 -8.50 -13.34 3.00
CA GLY A 57 -9.72 -12.54 2.95
C GLY A 57 -10.14 -12.13 1.54
N PHE A 58 -9.16 -11.80 0.68
CA PHE A 58 -9.40 -11.59 -0.75
C PHE A 58 -9.75 -12.91 -1.46
N PHE A 59 -9.07 -14.02 -1.14
CA PHE A 59 -9.31 -15.32 -1.75
C PHE A 59 -10.73 -15.85 -1.46
N PHE A 60 -11.23 -15.70 -0.24
CA PHE A 60 -12.57 -16.12 0.16
C PHE A 60 -13.67 -15.10 -0.20
N GLY A 61 -13.33 -13.97 -0.83
CA GLY A 61 -14.30 -12.99 -1.30
C GLY A 61 -15.13 -12.34 -0.18
N VAL A 62 -14.51 -12.09 0.97
CA VAL A 62 -15.23 -11.52 2.12
C VAL A 62 -15.69 -10.08 1.80
N SER A 63 -16.98 -9.81 1.97
CA SER A 63 -17.61 -8.52 1.60
C SER A 63 -17.02 -7.29 2.32
N PHE A 64 -16.36 -7.49 3.46
CA PHE A 64 -15.64 -6.46 4.20
C PHE A 64 -14.57 -5.74 3.36
N PHE A 65 -13.89 -6.46 2.46
CA PHE A 65 -12.81 -5.91 1.62
C PHE A 65 -13.30 -4.93 0.54
N ALA A 66 -14.60 -4.90 0.26
CA ALA A 66 -15.20 -3.96 -0.71
C ALA A 66 -15.62 -2.62 -0.09
N THR A 67 -15.46 -2.45 1.23
CA THR A 67 -15.98 -1.28 1.96
C THR A 67 -14.96 -0.14 1.99
N THR A 68 -15.41 1.13 1.94
CA THR A 68 -14.53 2.32 2.07
C THR A 68 -13.71 2.33 3.36
N THR A 69 -14.25 1.76 4.45
CA THR A 69 -13.55 1.55 5.73
C THR A 69 -12.32 0.65 5.59
N TYR A 70 -12.39 -0.36 4.72
CA TYR A 70 -11.26 -1.25 4.46
C TYR A 70 -10.12 -0.51 3.76
N SER A 71 -10.40 0.38 2.80
CA SER A 71 -9.37 1.19 2.14
C SER A 71 -8.60 2.10 3.11
N LEU A 72 -9.27 2.65 4.14
CA LEU A 72 -8.61 3.38 5.22
C LEU A 72 -7.71 2.49 6.07
N LEU A 73 -8.24 1.33 6.44
CA LEU A 73 -7.54 0.36 7.27
C LEU A 73 -6.32 -0.20 6.54
N GLU A 74 -6.45 -0.54 5.25
CA GLU A 74 -5.36 -1.00 4.40
C GLU A 74 -4.26 0.07 4.30
N LEU A 75 -4.61 1.33 4.07
CA LEU A 75 -3.63 2.43 4.07
C LEU A 75 -2.89 2.53 5.41
N GLY A 76 -3.60 2.49 6.53
CA GLY A 76 -3.01 2.60 7.87
C GLY A 76 -2.08 1.42 8.19
N VAL A 77 -2.53 0.20 7.89
CA VAL A 77 -1.77 -1.03 8.10
C VAL A 77 -0.53 -1.07 7.20
N SER A 78 -0.66 -0.75 5.91
CA SER A 78 0.48 -0.69 4.99
C SER A 78 1.48 0.40 5.40
N ALA A 79 1.03 1.55 5.92
CA ALA A 79 1.92 2.61 6.39
C ALA A 79 2.67 2.19 7.66
N ALA A 80 1.98 1.58 8.63
CA ALA A 80 2.61 1.07 9.84
C ALA A 80 3.67 0.02 9.51
N PHE A 81 3.35 -0.94 8.64
CA PHE A 81 4.30 -1.98 8.23
C PHE A 81 5.44 -1.44 7.36
N CYS A 82 5.22 -0.41 6.55
CA CYS A 82 6.31 0.29 5.86
C CYS A 82 7.35 0.83 6.86
N VAL A 83 6.89 1.48 7.95
CA VAL A 83 7.77 2.01 9.00
C VAL A 83 8.47 0.88 9.77
N CYS A 84 7.75 -0.18 10.15
CA CYS A 84 8.33 -1.34 10.82
C CYS A 84 9.42 -2.00 9.95
N SER A 85 9.13 -2.24 8.67
CA SER A 85 10.10 -2.76 7.70
C SER A 85 11.30 -1.83 7.49
N ALA A 86 11.12 -0.50 7.56
CA ALA A 86 12.22 0.45 7.48
C ALA A 86 13.14 0.37 8.71
N LEU A 87 12.56 0.26 9.91
CA LEU A 87 13.32 0.07 11.15
C LEU A 87 14.07 -1.27 11.15
N ASN A 88 13.44 -2.33 10.67
CA ASN A 88 14.07 -3.64 10.49
C ASN A 88 15.27 -3.55 9.53
N THR A 89 15.12 -2.79 8.44
CA THR A 89 16.20 -2.55 7.46
C THR A 89 17.39 -1.85 8.11
N VAL A 90 17.15 -0.78 8.88
CA VAL A 90 18.21 -0.06 9.61
C VAL A 90 18.93 -0.99 10.58
N TYR A 91 18.18 -1.81 11.32
CA TYR A 91 18.79 -2.77 12.24
C TYR A 91 19.67 -3.78 11.51
N TYR A 92 19.19 -4.39 10.43
CA TYR A 92 20.01 -5.36 9.69
C TYR A 92 21.25 -4.71 9.08
N PHE A 93 21.12 -3.49 8.58
CA PHE A 93 22.24 -2.74 8.02
C PHE A 93 23.32 -2.44 9.07
N VAL A 94 22.94 -2.00 10.28
CA VAL A 94 23.90 -1.79 11.38
C VAL A 94 24.57 -3.10 11.77
N ASN A 95 23.80 -4.19 11.89
CA ASN A 95 24.33 -5.48 12.33
C ASN A 95 25.21 -6.17 11.28
N ILE A 96 25.07 -5.83 9.99
CA ILE A 96 25.90 -6.39 8.91
C ILE A 96 27.39 -6.10 9.11
N PHE A 97 27.71 -4.94 9.70
CA PHE A 97 29.09 -4.51 9.96
C PHE A 97 29.68 -5.19 11.21
N TYR A 98 28.83 -5.60 12.16
CA TYR A 98 29.27 -6.28 13.39
C TYR A 98 29.42 -7.79 13.19
N LEU A 99 28.53 -8.40 12.42
CA LEU A 99 28.44 -9.84 12.21
C LEU A 99 28.22 -10.09 10.72
N PHE A 100 29.29 -10.02 9.93
CA PHE A 100 29.20 -10.22 8.49
C PHE A 100 28.74 -11.64 8.18
N ASN A 101 27.52 -11.77 7.66
CA ASN A 101 26.89 -13.03 7.36
C ASN A 101 26.00 -12.87 6.12
N PHE A 102 26.11 -13.82 5.19
CA PHE A 102 25.33 -13.85 3.96
C PHE A 102 23.82 -13.77 4.23
N TRP A 103 23.33 -14.44 5.27
CA TRP A 103 21.93 -14.44 5.64
C TRP A 103 21.42 -13.05 6.08
N PHE A 104 22.28 -12.26 6.73
CA PHE A 104 21.95 -10.87 7.10
C PHE A 104 21.83 -9.97 5.87
N LEU A 105 22.68 -10.18 4.86
CA LEU A 105 22.61 -9.43 3.61
C LEU A 105 21.29 -9.70 2.88
N LEU A 106 20.89 -10.97 2.84
CA LEU A 106 19.66 -11.39 2.17
C LEU A 106 18.40 -10.94 2.93
N ALA A 107 18.41 -10.97 4.27
CA ALA A 107 17.36 -10.38 5.10
C ALA A 107 17.27 -8.85 4.93
N THR A 108 18.42 -8.17 4.83
CA THR A 108 18.44 -6.72 4.55
C THR A 108 17.81 -6.42 3.19
N ALA A 109 18.17 -7.18 2.15
CA ALA A 109 17.61 -7.00 0.82
C ALA A 109 16.08 -7.25 0.78
N ALA A 110 15.61 -8.32 1.42
CA ALA A 110 14.18 -8.60 1.55
C ALA A 110 13.44 -7.49 2.32
N SER A 111 14.04 -6.96 3.39
CA SER A 111 13.49 -5.86 4.18
C SER A 111 13.37 -4.57 3.35
N VAL A 112 14.38 -4.23 2.54
CA VAL A 112 14.33 -3.08 1.63
C VAL A 112 13.22 -3.25 0.60
N LEU A 113 13.09 -4.44 0.02
CA LEU A 113 12.01 -4.74 -0.93
C LEU A 113 10.63 -4.65 -0.28
N LEU A 114 10.48 -5.05 1.00
CA LEU A 114 9.25 -4.88 1.77
C LEU A 114 8.91 -3.40 1.98
N VAL A 115 9.88 -2.56 2.34
CA VAL A 115 9.68 -1.10 2.46
C VAL A 115 9.19 -0.53 1.12
N LEU A 116 9.80 -0.93 0.01
CA LEU A 116 9.38 -0.46 -1.32
C LEU A 116 7.98 -0.97 -1.68
N ALA A 117 7.65 -2.23 -1.36
CA ALA A 117 6.34 -2.81 -1.63
C ALA A 117 5.23 -2.12 -0.82
N TYR A 118 5.40 -1.98 0.50
CA TYR A 118 4.45 -1.26 1.36
C TYR A 118 4.41 0.24 1.03
N GLY A 119 5.54 0.84 0.70
CA GLY A 119 5.64 2.23 0.25
C GLY A 119 4.87 2.47 -1.06
N LEU A 120 4.97 1.56 -2.01
CA LEU A 120 4.18 1.62 -3.24
C LEU A 120 2.69 1.41 -2.95
N GLN A 121 2.33 0.45 -2.10
CA GLN A 121 0.93 0.20 -1.73
C GLN A 121 0.29 1.43 -1.08
N THR A 122 1.00 2.07 -0.14
CA THR A 122 0.54 3.28 0.54
C THR A 122 0.40 4.45 -0.44
N LEU A 123 1.35 4.65 -1.35
CA LEU A 123 1.29 5.70 -2.36
C LEU A 123 0.14 5.50 -3.34
N VAL A 124 -0.10 4.26 -3.79
CA VAL A 124 -1.25 3.93 -4.65
C VAL A 124 -2.56 4.18 -3.90
N ASN A 125 -2.68 3.71 -2.66
CA ASN A 125 -3.89 3.91 -1.85
C ASN A 125 -4.14 5.39 -1.50
N TRP A 126 -3.08 6.17 -1.28
CA TRP A 126 -3.15 7.60 -1.04
C TRP A 126 -3.54 8.38 -2.30
N SER A 127 -2.90 8.09 -3.44
CA SER A 127 -3.18 8.77 -4.71
C SER A 127 -4.60 8.49 -5.21
N ALA A 128 -5.13 7.28 -5.01
CA ALA A 128 -6.51 6.94 -5.32
C ALA A 128 -7.52 7.84 -4.58
N ARG A 129 -7.19 8.30 -3.37
CA ARG A 129 -8.01 9.22 -2.58
C ARG A 129 -7.93 10.66 -3.06
N GLY A 130 -6.74 11.12 -3.47
CA GLY A 130 -6.53 12.47 -4.00
C GLY A 130 -7.29 12.75 -5.31
N ILE A 131 -7.61 11.71 -6.09
CA ILE A 131 -8.46 11.83 -7.28
C ILE A 131 -9.93 12.08 -6.90
N GLN A 132 -10.43 11.46 -5.82
CA GLN A 132 -11.81 11.66 -5.37
C GLN A 132 -12.05 13.03 -4.71
N THR A 133 -11.00 13.70 -4.19
CA THR A 133 -11.15 15.04 -3.60
C THR A 133 -11.27 16.17 -4.63
N ARG A 134 -10.98 15.91 -5.91
CA ARG A 134 -11.07 16.93 -6.98
C ARG A 134 -12.43 16.96 -7.70
N SER A 135 -13.32 16.00 -7.46
CA SER A 135 -14.63 15.94 -8.11
C SER A 135 -15.80 16.52 -7.30
N THR A 136 -15.57 17.02 -6.08
CA THR A 136 -16.66 17.51 -5.20
C THR A 136 -16.88 19.02 -5.24
N ASN A 137 -16.21 19.74 -6.14
CA ASN A 137 -16.48 21.15 -6.42
C ASN A 137 -17.22 21.36 -7.75
N GLN A 138 -18.10 20.44 -8.14
CA GLN A 138 -19.20 20.87 -9.02
C GLN A 138 -20.14 21.69 -8.16
N ALA A 139 -20.03 23.02 -8.29
CA ALA A 139 -21.03 23.93 -7.77
C ALA A 139 -22.39 23.43 -8.29
N THR A 140 -23.27 22.99 -7.40
CA THR A 140 -24.70 22.83 -7.66
C THR A 140 -25.33 24.21 -7.79
N ALA A 141 -24.78 25.05 -8.69
CA ALA A 141 -25.45 26.23 -9.17
C ALA A 141 -26.62 25.71 -10.00
N GLN A 142 -27.77 25.60 -9.33
CA GLN A 142 -29.06 25.41 -9.99
C GLN A 142 -29.14 26.44 -11.13
N PRO A 143 -29.37 26.04 -12.38
CA PRO A 143 -29.43 26.99 -13.49
C PRO A 143 -30.47 28.06 -13.13
N PRO A 144 -30.15 29.36 -13.28
CA PRO A 144 -31.12 30.41 -12.99
C PRO A 144 -32.36 30.17 -13.86
N PRO A 145 -33.57 30.36 -13.29
CA PRO A 145 -34.80 30.15 -14.04
C PRO A 145 -34.78 31.01 -15.32
N PRO A 146 -35.16 30.44 -16.47
CA PRO A 146 -35.11 31.16 -17.73
C PRO A 146 -36.04 32.40 -17.68
N PRO A 147 -35.62 33.55 -18.24
CA PRO A 147 -36.48 34.71 -18.36
C PRO A 147 -37.72 34.38 -19.22
N PRO A 148 -38.86 35.05 -18.99
CA PRO A 148 -40.09 34.77 -19.73
C PRO A 148 -39.95 35.30 -21.17
N GLY A 149 -39.53 34.41 -22.08
CA GLY A 149 -39.49 34.67 -23.52
C GLY A 149 -38.24 34.14 -24.20
N GLY A 150 -38.39 33.00 -24.91
CA GLY A 150 -37.49 32.60 -25.99
C GLY A 150 -36.31 31.71 -25.58
N ALA A 151 -36.47 30.40 -25.80
CA ALA A 151 -35.34 29.49 -25.90
C ALA A 151 -34.55 29.81 -27.18
N PHE A 152 -33.39 30.44 -27.05
CA PHE A 152 -32.43 30.52 -28.15
C PHE A 152 -31.57 29.24 -28.15
N PRO A 153 -31.49 28.50 -29.28
CA PRO A 153 -30.58 27.36 -29.38
C PRO A 153 -29.13 27.80 -29.15
N ALA A 154 -28.37 26.97 -28.42
CA ALA A 154 -26.97 27.25 -28.11
C ALA A 154 -26.15 27.46 -29.39
N GLY A 155 -25.57 28.65 -29.55
CA GLY A 155 -24.66 28.97 -30.67
C GLY A 155 -24.83 30.33 -31.32
N VAL A 156 -25.78 31.17 -30.89
CA VAL A 156 -25.98 32.51 -31.48
C VAL A 156 -25.62 33.59 -30.46
N ASN A 157 -24.48 34.25 -30.67
CA ASN A 157 -24.10 35.46 -29.96
C ASN A 157 -24.71 36.67 -30.69
N PRO A 158 -25.52 37.53 -30.04
CA PRO A 158 -25.89 38.81 -30.63
C PRO A 158 -24.69 39.77 -30.58
N ALA A 159 -24.45 40.44 -31.70
CA ALA A 159 -23.44 41.48 -31.86
C ALA A 159 -23.76 42.74 -31.05
#